data_AF-A0A8T5B508-F1
#
_entry.id   AF-A0A8T5B508-F1
#
_cell.length_a   1.000
_cell.length_b   1.000
_cell.length_c   1.000
_cell.angle_alpha   90.00
_cell.angle_beta   90.00
_cell.angle_gamma   90.00
#
_symmetry.space_group_name_H-M   'P 1'
#
loop_
_entity.id
_entity.type
_entity.pdbx_description
1 polymer ?
#
loop_
_entity_poly.entity_id
_entity_poly.type
_entity_poly.pdbx_seq_one_letter_code
_entity_poly.pdbx_strand_id
1 'polypeptide(L)'
;MVGFPNLAHYSASKAGIVGFTRALALELAQYGINVNAISPGPILTPGTKTLGEETYEQIRRNIPLGRWGKPEEIANLTLFLASEESR
;
A
#
# COMPACT_ATOMS: atom_id res chain seq x y z
N MET A 1 -5.03 0.39 -8.07
CA MET A 1 -5.48 -0.56 -7.03
C MET A 1 -6.31 -1.62 -7.71
N VAL A 2 -5.98 -2.89 -7.52
CA VAL A 2 -6.80 -4.00 -8.04
C VAL A 2 -7.88 -4.29 -7.00
N GLY A 3 -9.15 -4.34 -7.42
CA GLY A 3 -10.25 -4.72 -6.55
C GLY A 3 -10.32 -6.23 -6.37
N PHE A 4 -10.88 -6.68 -5.25
CA PHE A 4 -11.15 -8.09 -4.98
C PHE A 4 -12.66 -8.31 -4.81
N PRO A 5 -13.22 -9.43 -5.31
CA PRO A 5 -14.59 -9.81 -5.01
C PRO A 5 -14.88 -9.76 -3.50
N ASN A 6 -16.09 -9.32 -3.13
CA ASN A 6 -16.55 -9.18 -1.74
C ASN A 6 -15.81 -8.12 -0.88
N LEU A 7 -14.89 -7.36 -1.46
CA LEU A 7 -14.13 -6.30 -0.78
C LEU A 7 -14.40 -4.90 -1.37
N ALA A 8 -15.65 -4.64 -1.81
CA ALA A 8 -16.04 -3.36 -2.40
C ALA A 8 -15.83 -2.17 -1.43
N HIS A 9 -16.23 -2.33 -0.17
CA HIS A 9 -16.03 -1.33 0.90
C HIS A 9 -14.55 -1.04 1.15
N TYR A 10 -13.71 -2.09 1.20
CA TYR A 10 -12.26 -1.94 1.33
C TYR A 10 -11.66 -1.22 0.11
N SER A 11 -12.03 -1.65 -1.10
CA SER A 11 -11.55 -1.07 -2.35
C SER A 11 -11.94 0.41 -2.47
N ALA A 12 -13.17 0.77 -2.11
CA ALA A 12 -13.65 2.14 -2.09
C ALA A 12 -12.85 2.98 -1.07
N SER A 13 -12.69 2.51 0.18
CA SER A 13 -11.94 3.25 1.19
C SER A 13 -10.49 3.50 0.79
N LYS A 14 -9.80 2.48 0.25
CA LYS A 14 -8.40 2.57 -0.14
C LYS A 14 -8.18 3.39 -1.41
N ALA A 15 -9.11 3.38 -2.36
CA ALA A 15 -9.11 4.32 -3.47
C ALA A 15 -9.35 5.76 -2.98
N GLY A 16 -10.23 5.95 -1.99
CA GLY A 16 -10.49 7.23 -1.33
C GLY A 16 -9.23 7.86 -0.73
N ILE A 17 -8.35 7.07 -0.11
CA ILE A 17 -7.05 7.55 0.41
C ILE A 17 -6.21 8.20 -0.70
N VAL A 18 -6.23 7.69 -1.93
CA VAL A 18 -5.48 8.29 -3.04
C VAL A 18 -5.99 9.69 -3.39
N GLY A 19 -7.32 9.86 -3.44
CA GLY A 19 -7.95 11.17 -3.65
C GLY A 19 -7.65 12.13 -2.51
N PHE A 20 -7.78 11.65 -1.27
CA PHE A 20 -7.48 12.41 -0.05
C PHE A 20 -6.04 12.90 -0.01
N THR A 21 -5.06 12.02 -0.29
CA THR A 21 -3.64 12.38 -0.38
C THR A 21 -3.38 13.49 -1.38
N ARG A 22 -4.00 13.44 -2.56
CA ARG A 22 -3.81 14.46 -3.61
C ARG A 22 -4.40 15.81 -3.20
N ALA A 23 -5.60 15.81 -2.63
CA ALA A 23 -6.23 17.05 -2.14
C ALA A 23 -5.38 17.68 -1.03
N LEU A 24 -4.99 16.88 -0.04
CA LEU A 24 -4.23 17.37 1.11
C LEU A 24 -2.82 17.85 0.72
N ALA A 25 -2.17 17.21 -0.27
CA ALA A 25 -0.91 17.69 -0.80
C ALA A 25 -1.02 19.12 -1.35
N LEU A 26 -2.11 19.46 -2.04
CA LEU A 26 -2.34 20.82 -2.55
C LEU A 26 -2.64 21.82 -1.43
N GLU A 27 -3.47 21.43 -0.45
CA GLU A 27 -3.83 22.29 0.68
C GLU A 27 -2.63 22.64 1.56
N LEU A 28 -1.72 21.68 1.74
CA LEU A 28 -0.58 21.82 2.64
C LEU A 28 0.73 22.27 1.96
N ALA A 29 0.75 22.38 0.63
CA ALA A 29 1.93 22.81 -0.13
C ALA A 29 2.49 24.16 0.34
N GLN A 30 1.62 25.11 0.69
CA GLN A 30 2.02 26.42 1.20
C GLN A 30 2.82 26.37 2.52
N TYR A 31 2.69 25.27 3.28
CA TYR A 31 3.43 25.04 4.52
C TYR A 31 4.69 24.20 4.31
N GLY A 32 5.02 23.84 3.05
CA GLY A 32 6.16 22.98 2.74
C GLY A 32 6.01 21.53 3.25
N ILE A 33 4.77 21.05 3.37
CA ILE A 33 4.46 19.69 3.84
C ILE A 33 4.08 18.81 2.64
N ASN A 34 4.87 17.76 2.40
CA ASN A 34 4.59 16.76 1.38
C ASN A 34 3.60 15.70 1.92
N VAL A 35 2.66 15.28 1.08
CA VAL A 35 1.68 14.23 1.42
C VAL A 35 1.72 13.15 0.35
N ASN A 36 2.06 11.93 0.76
CA ASN A 36 2.20 10.78 -0.11
C ASN A 36 1.37 9.60 0.39
N ALA A 37 1.04 8.67 -0.51
CA ALA A 37 0.39 7.41 -0.18
C ALA A 37 1.18 6.24 -0.76
N ILE A 38 1.37 5.20 0.05
CA ILE A 38 1.95 3.93 -0.39
C ILE A 38 0.80 2.95 -0.62
N SER A 39 0.80 2.25 -1.76
CA SER A 39 -0.16 1.19 -2.09
C SER A 39 0.56 -0.16 -2.13
N PRO A 40 0.72 -0.85 -0.99
CA PRO A 40 1.37 -2.16 -0.96
C PRO A 40 0.63 -3.20 -1.81
N GLY A 41 1.40 -4.14 -2.36
CA GLY A 41 0.87 -5.44 -2.79
C GLY A 41 0.67 -6.40 -1.61
N PRO A 42 0.62 -7.72 -1.86
CA PRO A 42 0.57 -8.71 -0.79
C PRO A 42 1.86 -8.71 0.05
N ILE A 43 1.74 -8.38 1.34
CA ILE A 43 2.87 -8.31 2.30
C ILE A 43 2.70 -9.38 3.38
N LEU A 44 3.80 -10.07 3.72
CA LEU A 44 3.83 -11.05 4.78
C LEU A 44 3.72 -10.36 6.15
N THR A 45 2.52 -10.40 6.73
CA THR A 45 2.21 -9.86 8.06
C THR A 45 1.59 -10.95 8.95
N PRO A 46 1.51 -10.77 10.28
CA PRO A 46 0.78 -11.72 11.13
C PRO A 46 -0.66 -11.95 10.65
N GLY A 47 -1.33 -10.92 10.15
CA GLY A 47 -2.70 -11.02 9.63
C GLY A 47 -2.83 -11.83 8.34
N THR A 48 -1.84 -11.81 7.44
CA THR A 48 -1.91 -12.62 6.20
C THR A 48 -1.61 -14.10 6.45
N LYS A 49 -1.00 -14.45 7.58
CA LYS A 49 -0.77 -15.86 7.96
C LYS A 49 -2.07 -16.62 8.25
N THR A 50 -3.18 -15.93 8.46
CA THR A 50 -4.49 -16.55 8.72
C THR A 50 -5.23 -16.96 7.45
N LEU A 51 -4.74 -16.59 6.26
CA LEU A 51 -5.40 -16.85 4.98
C LEU A 51 -5.39 -18.33 4.56
N GLY A 52 -4.62 -19.18 5.24
CA GLY A 52 -4.42 -20.59 4.88
C GLY A 52 -3.46 -20.76 3.69
N GLU A 53 -2.91 -21.97 3.55
CA GLU A 53 -1.85 -22.27 2.57
C GLU A 53 -2.33 -22.17 1.12
N GLU A 54 -3.57 -22.60 0.85
CA GLU A 54 -4.15 -22.55 -0.50
C GLU A 54 -4.29 -21.09 -1.00
N THR A 55 -4.95 -20.23 -0.22
CA THR A 55 -5.11 -18.81 -0.55
C THR A 55 -3.75 -18.13 -0.67
N TYR A 56 -2.81 -18.50 0.21
CA TYR A 56 -1.45 -17.96 0.19
C TYR A 56 -0.76 -18.24 -1.15
N GLU A 57 -0.78 -19.49 -1.60
CA GLU A 57 -0.16 -19.90 -2.87
C GLU A 57 -0.90 -19.37 -4.09
N GLN A 58 -2.24 -19.28 -4.05
CA GLN A 58 -3.04 -18.66 -5.11
C GLN A 58 -2.66 -17.19 -5.30
N ILE A 59 -2.54 -16.42 -4.21
CA ILE A 59 -2.08 -15.03 -4.28
C ILE A 59 -0.64 -14.98 -4.78
N ARG A 60 0.27 -15.81 -4.24
CA ARG A 60 1.69 -15.82 -4.64
C ARG A 60 1.89 -16.04 -6.14
N ARG A 61 1.13 -16.95 -6.75
CA ARG A 61 1.19 -17.25 -8.20
C ARG A 61 0.79 -16.06 -9.08
N ASN A 62 -0.06 -15.17 -8.57
CA ASN A 62 -0.48 -13.96 -9.26
C ASN A 62 0.49 -12.78 -9.03
N ILE A 63 1.50 -12.92 -8.17
CA ILE A 63 2.53 -11.90 -8.00
C ILE A 63 3.63 -12.13 -9.05
N PRO A 64 3.93 -11.16 -9.92
CA PRO A 64 4.96 -11.33 -10.96
C PRO A 64 6.35 -11.67 -10.41
N LEU A 65 6.70 -11.18 -9.22
CA LEU A 65 7.95 -11.49 -8.52
C LEU A 65 7.97 -12.89 -7.87
N GLY A 66 6.86 -13.62 -7.90
CA GLY A 66 6.73 -14.98 -7.35
C GLY A 66 6.87 -15.10 -5.84
N ARG A 67 6.92 -13.98 -5.11
CA ARG A 67 7.09 -13.92 -3.65
C ARG A 67 6.20 -12.87 -3.02
N TRP A 68 5.90 -13.07 -1.74
CA TRP A 68 5.30 -12.04 -0.90
C TRP A 68 6.30 -10.92 -0.63
N GLY A 69 5.80 -9.70 -0.51
CA GLY A 69 6.59 -8.59 0.00
C GLY A 69 6.84 -8.74 1.50
N LYS A 70 7.89 -8.09 2.00
CA LYS A 70 8.22 -8.04 3.41
C LYS A 70 7.86 -6.68 4.01
N PRO A 71 7.51 -6.59 5.30
CA PRO A 71 7.23 -5.30 5.96
C PRO A 71 8.35 -4.28 5.80
N GLU A 72 9.61 -4.73 5.79
CA GLU A 72 10.78 -3.86 5.67
C GLU A 72 10.84 -3.15 4.30
N GLU A 73 10.29 -3.76 3.25
CA GLU A 73 10.22 -3.12 1.92
C GLU A 73 9.29 -1.92 1.92
N ILE A 74 8.19 -1.98 2.69
CA ILE A 74 7.27 -0.85 2.89
C ILE A 74 7.90 0.18 3.83
N ALA A 75 8.60 -0.26 4.87
CA ALA A 75 9.31 0.62 5.79
C ALA A 75 10.38 1.45 5.07
N ASN A 76 11.18 0.84 4.20
CA ASN A 76 12.21 1.52 3.43
C ASN A 76 11.63 2.59 2.50
N LEU A 77 10.51 2.30 1.81
CA LEU A 77 9.84 3.30 1.00
C LEU A 77 9.25 4.44 1.84
N THR A 78 8.72 4.11 3.02
CA THR A 78 8.21 5.11 3.96
C THR A 78 9.33 6.04 4.43
N LEU A 79 10.50 5.48 4.77
CA LEU A 79 11.67 6.26 5.16
C LEU A 79 12.15 7.17 4.03
N PHE A 80 12.21 6.66 2.79
CA PHE A 80 12.55 7.50 1.63
C PHE A 80 11.56 8.66 1.46
N LEU A 81 10.25 8.40 1.50
CA LEU A 81 9.24 9.46 1.36
C LEU A 81 9.21 10.46 2.52
N ALA A 82 9.83 10.12 3.65
CA ALA A 82 9.95 10.98 4.82
C ALA A 82 11.31 11.71 4.86
N SER A 83 12.24 11.38 3.97
CA SER A 83 13.59 11.94 3.96
C SER A 83 13.69 13.15 3.01
N GLU A 84 14.75 13.94 3.19
CA GLU A 84 15.00 15.15 2.38
C GLU A 84 15.25 14.81 0.89
N GLU A 85 15.69 13.60 0.60
CA GLU A 85 15.88 13.09 -0.76
C GLU A 85 14.57 12.97 -1.57
N SER A 86 13.42 13.05 -0.90
CA SER A 86 12.09 12.97 -1.52
C SER A 86 11.37 14.32 -1.63
N ARG A 87 12.06 15.43 -1.30
CA ARG A 87 11.52 16.78 -1.45
C ARG A 87 11.43 17.24 -2.91
#